data_AF-A0A917MZN9-F1
#
_entry.id   AF-A0A917MZN9-F1
#
_cell.length_a   1.000
_cell.length_b   1.000
_cell.length_c   1.000
_cell.angle_alpha   90.00
_cell.angle_beta   90.00
_cell.angle_gamma   90.00
#
_symmetry.space_group_name_H-M   'P 1'
#
loop_
_entity.id
_entity.type
_entity.pdbx_description
1 polymer ?
#
loop_
_entity_poly.entity_id
_entity_poly.type
_entity_poly.pdbx_seq_one_letter_code
_entity_poly.pdbx_strand_id
1 'polypeptide(L)'
;MSNIQAVSKELLDTLEILQALPSLSTFALAGGTNLALRCNHRESVDLDLFSGATVGLEGMEAIKTEIASAFGDHIRLARIENL
;
A
#
# COMPACT_ATOMS: atom_id res chain seq x y z
N MET A 1 24.09 -17.88 5.95
CA MET A 1 22.65 -17.62 6.15
C MET A 1 22.23 -16.69 5.02
N SER A 2 21.27 -17.07 4.19
CA SER A 2 20.75 -16.17 3.15
C SER A 2 20.15 -14.95 3.85
N ASN A 3 20.65 -13.76 3.53
CA ASN A 3 20.07 -12.51 3.98
C ASN A 3 18.74 -12.36 3.23
N ILE A 4 17.65 -12.93 3.77
CA ILE A 4 16.32 -12.73 3.21
C ILE A 4 16.04 -11.23 3.42
N GLN A 5 15.78 -10.54 2.31
CA GLN A 5 15.28 -9.19 2.34
C GLN A 5 13.75 -9.30 2.30
N ALA A 6 13.07 -8.87 3.37
CA ALA A 6 11.62 -9.06 3.52
C ALA A 6 10.80 -8.39 2.40
N VAL A 7 11.28 -7.28 1.85
CA VAL A 7 10.63 -6.55 0.74
C VAL A 7 11.70 -5.99 -0.17
N SER A 8 11.47 -6.00 -1.48
CA SER A 8 12.43 -5.42 -2.44
C SER A 8 12.59 -3.91 -2.22
N LYS A 9 13.65 -3.32 -2.78
CA LYS A 9 13.84 -1.87 -2.70
C LYS A 9 12.70 -1.12 -3.38
N GLU A 10 12.23 -1.62 -4.52
CA GLU A 10 11.12 -1.04 -5.28
C GLU A 10 9.82 -1.05 -4.48
N LEU A 11 9.55 -2.13 -3.73
CA LEU A 11 8.36 -2.21 -2.87
C LEU A 11 8.46 -1.25 -1.67
N LEU A 12 9.66 -1.09 -1.10
CA LEU A 12 9.91 -0.12 -0.03
C LEU A 12 9.74 1.31 -0.52
N ASP A 13 10.32 1.67 -1.67
CA ASP A 13 10.17 2.99 -2.29
C ASP A 13 8.69 3.28 -2.61
N THR A 14 7.95 2.27 -3.09
CA THR A 14 6.50 2.37 -3.32
C THR A 14 5.75 2.65 -2.01
N LEU A 15 6.09 1.95 -0.92
CA LEU A 15 5.48 2.15 0.39
C LEU A 15 5.79 3.53 0.97
N GLU A 16 6.99 4.07 0.75
CA GLU A 16 7.35 5.44 1.16
C GLU A 16 6.51 6.49 0.42
N ILE A 17 6.31 6.32 -0.89
CA ILE A 17 5.43 7.20 -1.68
C ILE A 17 4.00 7.13 -1.15
N LEU A 18 3.46 5.93 -0.92
CA LEU A 18 2.10 5.75 -0.41
C LEU A 18 1.90 6.38 0.97
N GLN A 19 2.87 6.28 1.88
CA GLN A 19 2.81 6.89 3.21
C GLN A 19 2.86 8.42 3.19
N ALA A 20 3.39 9.02 2.13
CA ALA A 20 3.42 10.47 1.95
C ALA A 20 2.10 11.06 1.42
N LEU A 21 1.17 10.22 0.95
CA LEU A 21 -0.11 10.65 0.40
C LEU A 21 -1.08 11.10 1.52
N PRO A 22 -1.54 12.36 1.54
CA PRO A 22 -2.47 12.85 2.56
C PRO A 22 -3.75 12.01 2.69
N SER A 23 -4.28 11.52 1.56
CA SER A 23 -5.47 10.68 1.52
C SER A 23 -5.29 9.30 2.21
N LEU A 24 -4.05 8.87 2.42
CA LEU A 24 -3.70 7.62 3.11
C LEU A 24 -3.21 7.85 4.55
N SER A 25 -3.27 9.07 5.08
CA SER A 25 -2.74 9.41 6.42
C SER A 25 -3.37 8.62 7.59
N THR A 26 -4.57 8.06 7.42
CA THR A 26 -5.26 7.23 8.42
C THR A 26 -5.08 5.72 8.18
N PHE A 27 -4.32 5.34 7.15
CA PHE A 27 -4.08 3.94 6.81
C PHE A 27 -2.80 3.42 7.48
N ALA A 28 -2.85 2.16 7.88
CA ALA A 28 -1.71 1.41 8.37
C ALA A 28 -1.37 0.26 7.42
N LEU A 29 -0.08 -0.03 7.28
CA LEU A 29 0.39 -1.27 6.64
C LEU A 29 -0.02 -2.46 7.51
N ALA A 30 -0.79 -3.38 6.92
CA ALA A 30 -1.29 -4.56 7.59
C ALA A 30 -0.82 -5.84 6.88
N GLY A 31 -1.49 -6.94 7.21
CA GLY A 31 -1.31 -8.20 6.52
C GLY A 31 0.09 -8.80 6.68
N GLY A 32 0.44 -9.62 5.71
CA GLY A 32 1.69 -10.37 5.71
C GLY A 32 2.92 -9.48 5.53
N THR A 33 2.81 -8.35 4.85
CA THR A 33 3.96 -7.47 4.58
C THR A 33 4.40 -6.70 5.83
N ASN A 34 3.48 -6.24 6.67
CA ASN A 34 3.83 -5.67 7.98
C ASN A 34 4.57 -6.69 8.86
N LEU A 35 4.12 -7.96 8.86
CA LEU A 35 4.80 -9.02 9.63
C LEU A 35 6.16 -9.39 9.02
N ALA A 36 6.26 -9.43 7.69
CA ALA A 36 7.50 -9.68 6.97
C ALA A 36 8.57 -8.63 7.32
N LEU A 37 8.22 -7.34 7.29
CA LEU A 37 9.11 -6.25 7.69
C LEU A 37 9.57 -6.35 9.15
N ARG A 38 8.69 -6.76 10.07
CA ARG A 38 8.99 -6.85 11.51
C ARG A 38 9.84 -8.06 11.87
N CYS A 39 9.55 -9.22 11.27
CA CYS A 39 10.14 -10.50 11.68
C CYS A 39 11.19 -11.02 10.69
N ASN A 40 11.34 -10.38 9.53
CA ASN A 40 12.18 -10.82 8.42
C ASN A 40 12.02 -12.32 8.08
N HIS A 41 10.78 -12.81 8.19
CA HIS A 41 10.48 -14.25 8.19
C HIS A 41 10.20 -14.82 6.81
N ARG A 42 9.91 -13.95 5.83
CA ARG A 42 9.73 -14.29 4.41
C ARG A 42 9.87 -13.03 3.55
N GLU A 43 10.06 -13.24 2.26
CA GLU A 43 9.84 -12.21 1.25
C GLU A 43 8.34 -11.94 1.08
N SER A 44 7.97 -10.66 0.88
CA SER A 44 6.62 -10.19 0.56
C SER A 44 6.67 -9.27 -0.66
N VAL A 45 5.63 -9.36 -1.49
CA VAL A 45 5.59 -8.73 -2.82
C VAL A 45 4.35 -7.85 -3.05
N ASP A 46 3.50 -7.68 -2.03
CA ASP A 46 2.28 -6.90 -2.03
C ASP A 46 2.18 -5.97 -0.81
N LEU A 47 1.27 -5.01 -0.83
CA LEU A 47 1.01 -4.09 0.26
C LEU A 47 -0.49 -4.08 0.56
N ASP A 48 -0.85 -4.37 1.81
CA ASP A 48 -2.21 -4.19 2.30
C ASP A 48 -2.28 -2.95 3.20
N LEU A 49 -3.12 -1.98 2.84
CA LEU A 49 -3.36 -0.78 3.63
C LEU A 49 -4.77 -0.81 4.21
N PHE A 50 -4.88 -0.60 5.52
CA PHE A 50 -6.17 -0.57 6.23
C PHE A 50 -6.33 0.71 7.03
N SER A 51 -7.48 1.37 6.90
CA SER A 51 -7.87 2.50 7.74
C SER A 51 -8.80 2.05 8.85
N GLY A 52 -8.55 2.52 10.07
CA GLY A 52 -9.51 2.40 11.19
C GLY A 52 -10.63 3.44 11.14
N ALA A 53 -10.53 4.43 10.25
CA ALA A 53 -11.52 5.48 10.04
C ALA A 53 -12.42 5.19 8.84
N THR A 54 -13.65 5.71 8.88
CA THR A 54 -14.55 5.70 7.72
C THR A 54 -14.01 6.60 6.61
N VAL A 55 -13.61 6.00 5.48
CA VAL A 55 -13.05 6.73 4.32
C VAL A 55 -14.15 7.38 3.48
N GLY A 56 -15.27 6.66 3.27
CA GLY A 56 -16.39 7.13 2.45
C GLY A 56 -16.05 7.26 0.95
N LEU A 57 -17.02 7.73 0.17
CA LEU A 57 -16.86 7.90 -1.28
C LEU A 57 -15.84 9.01 -1.63
N GLU A 58 -15.91 10.14 -0.94
CA GLU A 58 -15.02 11.28 -1.16
C GLU A 58 -13.56 10.91 -0.86
N GLY A 59 -13.31 10.22 0.26
CA GLY A 59 -11.97 9.74 0.59
C GLY A 59 -11.44 8.73 -0.44
N MET A 60 -12.29 7.85 -0.97
CA MET A 60 -11.89 6.89 -2.00
C MET A 60 -11.52 7.57 -3.32
N GLU A 61 -12.29 8.59 -3.75
CA GLU A 61 -11.92 9.36 -4.93
C GLU A 61 -10.63 10.17 -4.71
N ALA A 62 -10.42 10.73 -3.51
CA ALA A 62 -9.15 11.40 -3.18
C ALA A 62 -7.95 10.45 -3.27
N ILE A 63 -8.06 9.23 -2.71
CA ILE A 63 -7.04 8.19 -2.81
C ILE A 63 -6.74 7.85 -4.26
N LYS A 64 -7.79 7.64 -5.07
CA LYS A 64 -7.65 7.33 -6.49
C LYS A 64 -6.96 8.45 -7.26
N THR A 65 -7.31 9.70 -6.99
CA THR A 65 -6.68 10.87 -7.61
C THR A 65 -5.21 11.01 -7.22
N GLU A 66 -4.88 10.88 -5.93
CA GLU A 66 -3.49 10.98 -5.46
C GLU A 66 -2.61 9.83 -5.98
N ILE A 67 -3.11 8.60 -5.97
CA ILE A 67 -2.40 7.43 -6.55
C ILE A 67 -2.19 7.62 -8.05
N ALA A 68 -3.21 8.06 -8.80
CA ALA A 68 -3.07 8.34 -10.23
C ALA A 68 -2.05 9.46 -10.51
N SER A 69 -2.02 10.50 -9.67
CA SER A 69 -1.04 11.57 -9.78
C SER A 69 0.38 11.11 -9.45
N ALA A 70 0.56 10.21 -8.48
CA ALA A 70 1.87 9.74 -8.04
C ALA A 70 2.51 8.72 -9.00
N PHE A 71 1.69 7.87 -9.62
CA PHE A 71 2.17 6.72 -10.41
C PHE A 71 1.84 6.80 -11.91
N GLY A 72 1.01 7.74 -12.35
CA GLY A 72 0.70 7.96 -13.78
C GLY A 72 0.21 6.70 -14.49
N ASP A 73 0.82 6.36 -15.63
CA ASP A 73 0.42 5.22 -16.47
C ASP A 73 0.76 3.84 -15.86
N HIS A 74 1.48 3.80 -14.74
CA HIS A 74 1.87 2.57 -14.05
C HIS A 74 0.75 1.99 -13.16
N ILE A 75 -0.44 2.60 -13.14
CA ILE A 75 -1.56 2.11 -12.34
C ILE A 75 -2.52 1.24 -13.15
N ARG A 76 -3.11 0.27 -12.46
CA ARG A 76 -4.30 -0.46 -12.91
C ARG A 76 -5.34 -0.39 -11.81
N LEU A 77 -6.40 0.38 -12.05
CA LEU A 77 -7.52 0.47 -11.13
C LEU A 77 -8.48 -0.67 -11.40
N ALA A 78 -8.76 -1.46 -10.38
CA ALA A 78 -9.80 -2.49 -10.43
C ALA A 78 -10.93 -2.09 -9.48
N ARG A 79 -12.17 -2.23 -9.95
CA ARG A 79 -13.37 -2.15 -9.11
C ARG A 79 -13.95 -3.55 -9.03
N ILE A 80 -14.14 -4.04 -7.80
CA ILE A 80 -14.87 -5.29 -7.60
C ILE A 80 -16.36 -4.96 -7.73
N GLU A 81 -16.96 -5.40 -8.83
CA GLU A 81 -18.40 -5.33 -9.03
C GLU A 81 -19.00 -6.67 -8.56
N ASN A 82 -20.03 -6.60 -7.70
CA ASN A 82 -20.77 -7.74 -7.12
C ASN A 82 -20.11 -8.44 -5.89
N LEU A 83 -19.92 -7.70 -4.80
CA LEU A 83 -19.88 -8.29 -3.44
C LEU A 83 -21.28 -8.31 -2.83
#